data_AF-A0A3D6CK49-F1
#
_entry.id   AF-A0A3D6CK49-F1
#
_cell.length_a   1.000
_cell.length_b   1.000
_cell.length_c   1.000
_cell.angle_alpha   90.00
_cell.angle_beta   90.00
_cell.angle_gamma   90.00
#
_symmetry.space_group_name_H-M   'P 1'
#
loop_
_entity.id
_entity.type
_entity.pdbx_description
1 polymer ?
#
loop_
_entity_poly.entity_id
_entity_poly.type
_entity_poly.pdbx_seq_one_letter_code
_entity_poly.pdbx_strand_id
1 'polypeptide(L)' 'MKLFKKIYWLIYPILIVVFMMIFDQLYATDNFILKAGVCAILAFLVSPRKKIIQTEKGNTKQITWLFLRQPIALDS' A
#
# COMPACT_ATOMS: atom_id res chain seq x y z
N MET A 1 14.22 10.21 1.36
CA MET A 1 13.66 8.85 1.22
C MET A 1 13.75 7.97 2.47
N LYS A 2 14.61 8.24 3.48
CA LYS A 2 14.73 7.41 4.70
C LYS A 2 13.41 7.25 5.49
N LEU A 3 12.63 8.33 5.63
CA LEU A 3 11.30 8.26 6.29
C LEU A 3 10.34 7.32 5.55
N PHE A 4 10.27 7.42 4.22
CA PHE A 4 9.40 6.57 3.40
C PHE A 4 9.76 5.08 3.56
N LYS A 5 11.05 4.74 3.58
CA LYS A 5 11.54 3.39 3.86
C LYS A 5 11.15 2.86 5.26
N LYS A 6 10.78 3.72 6.20
CA LYS A 6 10.33 3.31 7.54
C LYS A 6 8.80 3.25 7.64
N ILE A 7 8.11 4.17 6.95
CA ILE A 7 6.67 4.42 7.11
C ILE A 7 5.83 3.68 6.05
N TYR A 8 6.42 3.19 4.95
CA TYR A 8 5.64 2.57 3.86
C TYR A 8 4.74 1.41 4.31
N TRP A 9 5.09 0.70 5.39
CA TRP A 9 4.26 -0.38 5.91
C TRP A 9 2.96 0.13 6.55
N LEU A 10 2.99 1.34 7.13
CA LEU A 10 1.82 2.00 7.72
C LEU A 10 0.86 2.57 6.66
N ILE A 11 1.32 2.72 5.41
CA ILE A 11 0.48 3.20 4.31
C ILE A 11 -0.70 2.25 4.08
N TYR A 12 -0.50 0.94 4.20
CA TYR A 12 -1.58 -0.05 4.02
C TYR A 12 -2.74 0.12 5.03
N PRO A 13 -2.55 0.09 6.36
CA PRO A 13 -3.64 0.30 7.31
C PRO A 13 -4.25 1.70 7.21
N ILE A 14 -3.46 2.73 6.89
CA ILE A 14 -3.99 4.09 6.64
C ILE A 14 -4.95 4.08 5.45
N LEU A 15 -4.59 3.44 4.34
CA LEU A 15 -5.45 3.30 3.16
C LEU A 15 -6.76 2.57 3.47
N ILE A 16 -6.72 1.54 4.33
CA ILE A 16 -7.96 0.84 4.76
C ILE A 16 -8.89 1.82 5.48
N VAL A 17 -8.38 2.58 6.45
CA VAL A 17 -9.19 3.54 7.21
C VAL A 17 -9.74 4.64 6.30
N VAL A 18 -8.91 5.18 5.40
CA VAL A 18 -9.33 6.19 4.42
C VAL A 18 -10.44 5.64 3.52
N PHE A 19 -10.29 4.43 2.99
CA PHE A 19 -11.33 3.81 2.16
C PHE A 19 -12.59 3.51 2.96
N MET A 20 -12.49 3.09 4.21
CA MET A 20 -13.66 2.91 5.07
C MET A 20 -14.42 4.23 5.29
N MET A 21 -13.71 5.33 5.55
CA MET A 21 -14.32 6.65 5.72
C MET A 21 -15.01 7.14 4.44
N ILE A 22 -14.37 6.96 3.28
CA ILE A 22 -14.97 7.29 1.98
C ILE A 22 -16.18 6.40 1.71
N PHE A 23 -16.10 5.11 2.03
CA PHE A 23 -17.19 4.16 1.84
C PHE A 23 -18.39 4.54 2.71
N ASP A 24 -18.19 4.97 3.96
CA ASP A 24 -19.28 5.44 4.84
C ASP A 24 -20.00 6.68 4.27
N GLN A 25 -19.28 7.54 3.56
CA GLN A 25 -19.88 8.73 2.94
C GLN A 25 -20.66 8.39 1.66
N LEU A 26 -20.26 7.34 0.93
CA LEU A 26 -20.86 6.95 -0.35
C LEU A 26 -21.97 5.90 -0.20
N TYR A 27 -21.85 5.02 0.79
CA TYR A 27 -22.69 3.84 0.94
C TYR A 27 -22.86 3.45 2.42
N ALA A 28 -24.07 3.65 2.94
CA ALA A 28 -24.43 3.17 4.27
C ALA A 28 -24.68 1.66 4.19
N THR A 29 -23.77 0.87 4.77
CA THR A 29 -23.94 -0.58 4.94
C THR A 29 -23.79 -0.96 6.40
N ASP A 30 -24.72 -1.78 6.90
CA ASP A 30 -24.66 -2.31 8.27
C ASP A 30 -23.68 -3.48 8.39
N ASN A 31 -23.29 -4.08 7.26
CA ASN A 31 -22.38 -5.23 7.26
C ASN A 31 -20.91 -4.77 7.28
N PHE A 32 -20.38 -4.62 8.49
CA PHE A 32 -19.00 -4.25 8.74
C PHE A 32 -17.99 -5.19 8.07
N ILE A 33 -18.25 -6.51 8.06
CA ILE A 33 -17.32 -7.50 7.50
C ILE A 33 -17.20 -7.31 5.99
N LEU A 34 -18.32 -7.11 5.30
CA LEU A 34 -18.33 -6.90 3.86
C LEU A 34 -17.61 -5.59 3.49
N LYS A 35 -17.92 -4.50 4.21
CA LYS A 35 -17.24 -3.21 4.06
C LYS A 35 -15.72 -3.35 4.27
N ALA A 36 -15.32 -3.97 5.38
CA ALA A 36 -13.91 -4.14 5.72
C ALA A 36 -13.16 -5.00 4.68
N GLY A 37 -13.78 -6.08 4.21
CA GLY A 37 -13.23 -6.94 3.17
C GLY A 37 -12.99 -6.19 1.86
N VAL A 38 -13.99 -5.46 1.37
CA VAL A 38 -13.89 -4.67 0.13
C VAL A 38 -12.82 -3.58 0.26
N CYS A 39 -12.84 -2.82 1.36
CA CYS A 39 -11.86 -1.75 1.60
C CYS A 39 -10.43 -2.31 1.73
N ALA A 40 -10.25 -3.48 2.37
CA ALA A 40 -8.95 -4.13 2.48
C ALA A 40 -8.40 -4.58 1.12
N ILE A 41 -9.25 -5.14 0.25
CA ILE A 41 -8.86 -5.53 -1.11
C ILE A 41 -8.43 -4.30 -1.92
N LEU A 42 -9.22 -3.22 -1.88
CA LEU A 42 -8.87 -1.96 -2.56
C LEU A 42 -7.56 -1.37 -2.00
N ALA A 43 -7.41 -1.33 -0.68
CA ALA A 43 -6.18 -0.87 -0.03
C ALA A 43 -4.98 -1.71 -0.47
N PHE A 44 -5.13 -3.03 -0.60
CA PHE A 44 -4.06 -3.92 -1.00
C PHE A 44 -3.61 -3.64 -2.44
N LEU A 45 -4.57 -3.41 -3.35
CA LEU A 45 -4.28 -3.06 -4.74
C LEU A 45 -3.49 -1.75 -4.86
N VAL A 46 -3.88 -0.74 -4.08
CA VAL A 46 -3.30 0.60 -4.14
C VAL A 46 -2.04 0.73 -3.29
N SER A 47 -1.82 -0.14 -2.30
CA SER A 47 -0.68 -0.06 -1.38
C SER A 47 0.70 -0.22 -2.06
N PRO A 48 1.77 0.37 -1.49
CA PRO A 48 3.12 0.18 -1.97
C PRO A 48 3.55 -1.28 -1.78
N ARG A 49 4.07 -1.92 -2.83
CA ARG A 49 4.52 -3.32 -2.80
C ARG A 49 6.03 -3.41 -2.81
N LYS A 50 6.56 -4.38 -2.06
CA LYS A 50 7.95 -4.78 -2.14
C LYS A 50 8.13 -5.73 -3.32
N LYS A 51 9.10 -5.45 -4.17
CA LYS A 51 9.53 -6.31 -5.26
C LYS A 51 11.02 -6.60 -5.12
N ILE A 52 11.41 -7.85 -5.27
CA ILE A 52 12.81 -8.25 -5.35
C ILE A 52 13.16 -8.26 -6.84
N ILE A 53 14.21 -7.55 -7.22
CA ILE A 53 14.74 -7.59 -8.58
C ILE A 53 16.17 -8.13 -8.54
N GLN A 54 16.51 -8.93 -9.55
CA GLN A 54 17.88 -9.38 -9.78
C GLN A 54 18.62 -8.30 -10.55
N THR A 55 19.72 -7.83 -9.99
CA THR A 55 20.65 -6.91 -10.65
C THR A 55 21.99 -7.62 -10.84
N GLU A 56 22.87 -7.08 -11.69
CA GLU A 56 24.21 -7.64 -11.95
C GLU A 56 25.07 -7.77 -10.68
N LYS A 57 24.75 -7.00 -9.63
CA LYS A 57 25.43 -7.02 -8.33
C LYS A 57 24.71 -7.84 -7.26
N GLY A 58 23.60 -8.50 -7.60
CA GLY A 58 22.81 -9.36 -6.70
C GLY A 58 21.34 -8.94 -6.56
N ASN A 59 20.65 -9.57 -5.60
CA ASN A 59 19.24 -9.31 -5.30
C ASN A 59 19.08 -7.97 -4.59
N THR A 60 18.35 -7.02 -5.20
CA THR A 60 18.00 -5.74 -4.58
C THR A 60 16.51 -5.69 -4.29
N LYS A 61 16.16 -5.28 -3.07
CA LYS A 61 14.77 -5.02 -2.67
C LYS A 61 14.39 -3.62 -3.12
N GLN A 62 13.26 -3.50 -3.81
CA GLN A 62 12.70 -2.23 -4.23
C GLN A 62 11.25 -2.09 -3.77
N ILE A 63 10.85 -0.87 -3.45
CA ILE A 63 9.43 -0.52 -3.27
C ILE A 63 8.92 0.06 -4.58
N THR A 64 7.84 -0.52 -5.09
CA THR A 64 7.08 0.00 -6.23
C THR A 64 5.70 0.45 -5.74
N TRP A 65 5.23 1.59 -6.21
CA TRP A 65 3.92 2.13 -5.83
C TRP A 65 3.28 2.83 -7.02
N LEU A 66 1.95 2.78 -7.13
CA LEU A 66 1.22 3.40 -8.25
C LEU A 66 1.50 4.91 -8.38
N PHE A 67 1.70 5.58 -7.25
CA PHE A 67 1.98 7.02 -7.19
C PHE A 67 3.47 7.37 -7.29
N LEU A 68 4.37 6.37 -7.29
CA LEU A 68 5.80 6.59 -7.47
C LEU A 68 6.17 6.49 -8.95
N ARG A 69 6.74 7.56 -9.51
CA ARG A 69 7.28 7.56 -10.89
C ARG A 69 8.46 6.59 -11.07
N GLN A 70 9.25 6.38 -10.02
CA GLN A 70 10.41 5.49 -10.04
C GLN A 70 10.44 4.61 -8.79
N PRO A 71 10.82 3.33 -8.91
CA PRO A 71 10.94 2.43 -7.77
C PRO A 71 12.07 2.88 -6.83
N ILE A 72 11.86 2.69 -5.53
CA ILE A 72 12.83 3.10 -4.50
C ILE A 72 13.60 1.87 -4.01
N ALA A 73 14.92 1.85 -4.22
CA ALA A 73 15.78 0.80 -3.68
C ALA A 73 15.86 0.90 -2.14
N LEU A 74 15.59 -0.22 -1.46
CA LEU A 74 15.62 -0.31 0.00
C LEU A 74 17.04 -0.46 0.53
N ASP A 75 17.95 -1.05 -0.24
CA ASP A 75 19.30 -1.45 0.19
C ASP A 75 20.36 -0.33 0.07
N SER A 76 19.96 0.90 -0.31
CA SER A 76 20.83 2.09 -0.37
C SER A 76 20.84 2.92 0.92
#